data_AF-E1T9R6-F1
#
_entry.id   AF-E1T9R6-F1
#
_cell.length_a   1.000
_cell.length_b   1.000
_cell.length_c   1.000
_cell.angle_alpha   90.00
_cell.angle_beta   90.00
_cell.angle_gamma   90.00
#
_symmetry.space_group_name_H-M   'P 1'
#
loop_
_entity.id
_entity.type
_entity.pdbx_description
1 polymer ?
#
loop_
_entity_poly.entity_id
_entity_poly.type
_entity_poly.pdbx_seq_one_letter_code
_entity_poly.pdbx_strand_id
1 'polypeptide(L)'
;MTRLTAIEGSAVPLPIDNLDTDQIMPKQFLRIIDKGGLADGLLYDLRFDEQGTPRTDCVLNRSAYVNARILIGGANFGCGSSREHAVWGLQQYGFQAVIAPSFAEIFYSNAMNNRLLLVQLEPDAIHALTHEAIEMPGVSISIDLEQQTVRSASGERYAYPIGARHKRMVIEGMDIVDLTLDSLAAIEAFERLHFARHPWAQVM
;
A
#
# COMPACT_ATOMS: atom_id res chain seq x y z
N MET A 1 -7.22 17.28 11.14
CA MET A 1 -6.34 16.54 10.20
C MET A 1 -6.81 16.82 8.79
N THR A 2 -5.90 16.95 7.83
CA THR A 2 -6.25 17.19 6.43
C THR A 2 -6.75 15.89 5.81
N ARG A 3 -7.95 15.91 5.22
CA ARG A 3 -8.49 14.73 4.52
C ARG A 3 -7.68 14.44 3.26
N LEU A 4 -7.31 13.18 3.05
CA LEU A 4 -6.67 12.73 1.81
C LEU A 4 -7.76 12.33 0.82
N THR A 5 -8.08 13.18 -0.15
CA THR A 5 -9.11 12.91 -1.16
C THR A 5 -8.55 12.37 -2.47
N ALA A 6 -7.27 12.65 -2.76
CA ALA A 6 -6.59 12.14 -3.94
C ALA A 6 -5.09 11.93 -3.70
N ILE A 7 -4.51 10.98 -4.43
CA ILE A 7 -3.07 10.77 -4.56
C ILE A 7 -2.70 11.09 -6.00
N GLU A 8 -1.77 12.01 -6.21
CA GLU A 8 -1.26 12.35 -7.54
C GLU A 8 0.27 12.34 -7.53
N GLY A 9 0.88 11.69 -8.52
CA GLY A 9 2.32 11.73 -8.69
C GLY A 9 2.84 10.74 -9.71
N SER A 10 4.15 10.80 -9.90
CA SER A 10 4.90 9.90 -10.78
C SER A 10 4.64 8.43 -10.42
N ALA A 11 4.37 7.64 -11.46
CA ALA A 11 4.19 6.21 -11.36
C ALA A 11 5.41 5.44 -11.87
N VAL A 12 5.81 4.40 -11.14
CA VAL A 12 6.92 3.53 -11.50
C VAL A 12 6.41 2.11 -11.85
N PRO A 13 6.74 1.58 -13.05
CA PRO A 13 6.30 0.25 -13.46
C PRO A 13 7.24 -0.84 -12.97
N LEU A 14 6.74 -1.73 -12.11
CA LEU A 14 7.41 -2.96 -11.65
C LEU A 14 6.47 -4.17 -11.82
N PRO A 15 6.14 -4.58 -13.07
CA PRO A 15 5.15 -5.61 -13.38
C PRO A 15 5.71 -7.03 -13.13
N ILE A 16 6.09 -7.33 -11.89
CA ILE A 16 6.57 -8.63 -11.45
C ILE A 16 5.40 -9.35 -10.77
N ASP A 17 4.95 -10.45 -11.37
CA ASP A 17 3.96 -11.33 -10.76
C ASP A 17 4.57 -12.09 -9.58
N ASN A 18 3.76 -12.30 -8.55
CA ASN A 18 4.16 -12.96 -7.31
C ASN A 18 5.38 -12.31 -6.64
N LEU A 19 5.49 -10.98 -6.73
CA LEU A 19 6.52 -10.22 -6.01
C LEU A 19 6.28 -10.39 -4.51
N ASP A 20 7.06 -11.26 -3.88
CA ASP A 20 6.83 -11.68 -2.51
C ASP A 20 7.40 -10.67 -1.49
N THR A 21 7.00 -10.83 -0.23
CA THR A 21 7.45 -9.96 0.87
C THR A 21 8.94 -10.05 1.19
N ASP A 22 9.63 -11.15 0.86
CA ASP A 22 11.09 -11.28 0.96
C ASP A 22 11.77 -10.43 -0.12
N GLN A 23 11.24 -10.44 -1.35
CA GLN A 23 11.73 -9.61 -2.44
C GLN A 23 11.48 -8.12 -2.17
N ILE A 24 10.31 -7.76 -1.63
CA ILE A 24 10.00 -6.38 -1.24
C ILE A 24 10.89 -5.94 -0.08
N MET A 25 11.07 -6.77 0.93
CA MET A 25 11.89 -6.47 2.11
C MET A 25 12.63 -7.71 2.60
N PRO A 26 13.91 -7.86 2.23
CA PRO A 26 14.69 -9.02 2.62
C PRO A 26 14.89 -9.12 4.14
N LYS A 27 14.92 -10.35 4.63
CA LYS A 27 14.94 -10.67 6.06
C LYS A 27 16.09 -10.03 6.85
N GLN A 28 17.22 -9.73 6.21
CA GLN A 28 18.37 -9.10 6.86
C GLN A 28 18.06 -7.68 7.39
N PHE A 29 17.08 -7.00 6.80
CA PHE A 29 16.64 -5.66 7.22
C PHE A 29 15.60 -5.70 8.34
N LEU A 30 15.16 -6.89 8.79
CA LEU A 30 14.13 -7.06 9.82
C LEU A 30 14.69 -7.15 11.24
N ARG A 31 16.00 -6.94 11.41
CA ARG A 31 16.69 -7.02 12.73
C ARG A 31 16.71 -5.70 13.48
N ILE A 32 16.11 -4.66 12.90
CA ILE A 32 16.03 -3.34 13.51
C ILE A 32 14.94 -3.33 14.60
N ILE A 33 15.19 -2.56 15.66
CA ILE A 33 14.22 -2.31 16.74
C ILE A 33 13.43 -1.03 16.51
N ASP A 34 13.95 -0.12 15.68
CA ASP A 34 13.26 1.08 15.25
C ASP A 34 12.58 0.87 13.89
N LYS A 35 11.60 1.71 13.56
CA LYS A 35 10.84 1.60 12.31
C LYS A 35 11.56 2.23 11.11
N GLY A 36 12.60 3.05 11.30
CA GLY A 36 13.32 3.79 10.27
C GLY A 36 14.35 2.98 9.48
N GLY A 37 14.88 3.59 8.42
CA GLY A 37 15.94 2.98 7.58
C GLY A 37 15.48 1.85 6.64
N LEU A 38 14.18 1.53 6.62
CA LEU A 38 13.65 0.44 5.78
C LEU A 38 13.65 0.79 4.29
N ALA A 39 13.68 2.08 3.92
CA ALA A 39 13.80 2.49 2.53
C ALA A 39 15.09 1.95 1.86
N ASP A 40 16.16 1.73 2.62
CA ASP A 40 17.42 1.19 2.11
C ASP A 40 17.31 -0.30 1.75
N GLY A 41 16.49 -1.05 2.50
CA GLY A 41 16.22 -2.47 2.27
C GLY A 41 15.13 -2.76 1.23
N LEU A 42 14.32 -1.76 0.85
CA LEU A 42 13.23 -1.95 -0.10
C LEU A 42 13.77 -2.47 -1.43
N LEU A 43 13.29 -3.64 -1.88
CA LEU A 43 13.67 -4.28 -3.14
C LEU A 43 15.18 -4.47 -3.30
N TYR A 44 15.90 -4.70 -2.19
CA TYR A 44 17.37 -4.65 -2.16
C TYR A 44 18.02 -5.54 -3.23
N ASP A 45 17.62 -6.82 -3.34
CA ASP A 45 18.22 -7.76 -4.31
C ASP A 45 17.86 -7.43 -5.77
N LEU A 46 16.81 -6.61 -5.98
CA LEU A 46 16.46 -6.06 -7.29
C LEU A 46 17.18 -4.73 -7.58
N ARG A 47 17.54 -3.96 -6.54
CA ARG A 47 18.17 -2.65 -6.67
C ARG A 47 19.68 -2.71 -6.64
N PHE A 48 20.29 -3.67 -5.98
CA PHE A 48 21.73 -3.74 -5.76
C PHE A 48 22.31 -5.09 -6.19
N ASP A 49 23.57 -5.09 -6.61
CA ASP A 49 24.34 -6.32 -6.83
C ASP A 49 25.00 -6.84 -5.54
N GLU A 50 25.76 -7.92 -5.65
CA GLU A 50 26.46 -8.54 -4.52
C GLU A 50 27.50 -7.61 -3.86
N GLN A 51 27.96 -6.60 -4.59
CA GLN A 51 28.90 -5.58 -4.11
C GLN A 51 28.19 -4.36 -3.51
N GLY A 52 26.85 -4.34 -3.54
CA GLY A 52 26.04 -3.20 -3.07
C GLY A 52 25.92 -2.07 -4.08
N THR A 53 26.29 -2.29 -5.34
CA THR A 53 26.21 -1.27 -6.41
C THR A 53 24.80 -1.22 -6.99
N PRO A 54 24.21 -0.02 -7.23
CA PRO A 54 22.91 0.10 -7.87
C PRO A 54 22.89 -0.56 -9.26
N ARG A 55 21.95 -1.48 -9.48
CA ARG A 55 21.75 -2.12 -10.79
C ARG A 55 21.03 -1.19 -11.75
N THR A 56 21.46 -1.16 -13.00
CA THR A 56 20.90 -0.28 -14.05
C THR A 56 19.58 -0.79 -14.65
N ASP A 57 19.32 -2.09 -14.54
CA ASP A 57 18.09 -2.74 -14.98
C ASP A 57 16.91 -2.38 -14.07
N CYS A 58 17.16 -2.16 -12.77
CA CYS A 58 16.16 -1.76 -11.80
C CYS A 58 15.55 -0.39 -12.10
N VAL A 59 14.23 -0.36 -12.29
CA VAL A 59 13.48 0.86 -12.60
C VAL A 59 13.58 1.92 -11.49
N LEU A 60 13.63 1.49 -10.21
CA LEU A 60 13.74 2.39 -9.05
C LEU A 60 15.10 3.12 -8.97
N ASN A 61 16.13 2.63 -9.66
CA ASN A 61 17.44 3.29 -9.71
C ASN A 61 17.55 4.31 -10.84
N ARG A 62 16.56 4.39 -11.73
CA ARG A 62 16.57 5.35 -12.84
C ARG A 62 16.09 6.71 -12.35
N SER A 63 16.83 7.76 -12.67
CA SER A 63 16.55 9.13 -12.23
C SER A 63 15.14 9.62 -12.60
N ALA A 64 14.57 9.10 -13.68
CA ALA A 64 13.22 9.46 -14.14
C ALA A 64 12.08 9.05 -13.18
N TYR A 65 12.31 8.08 -12.29
CA TYR A 65 11.31 7.60 -11.33
C TYR A 65 11.60 8.02 -9.89
N VAL A 66 12.57 8.93 -9.70
CA VAL A 66 12.86 9.50 -8.38
C VAL A 66 11.62 10.21 -7.84
N ASN A 67 11.33 10.02 -6.55
CA ASN A 67 10.13 10.53 -5.88
C ASN A 67 8.79 10.02 -6.45
N ALA A 68 8.78 8.87 -7.13
CA ALA A 68 7.54 8.21 -7.51
C ALA A 68 6.66 7.96 -6.28
N ARG A 69 5.38 8.30 -6.39
CA ARG A 69 4.38 8.13 -5.31
C ARG A 69 3.53 6.89 -5.53
N ILE A 70 3.52 6.35 -6.74
CA ILE A 70 2.67 5.25 -7.16
C ILE A 70 3.53 4.13 -7.75
N LEU A 71 3.36 2.91 -7.25
CA LEU A 71 3.99 1.70 -7.80
C LEU A 71 2.95 0.93 -8.62
N ILE A 72 3.28 0.53 -9.85
CA ILE A 72 2.45 -0.36 -10.66
C ILE A 72 3.06 -1.75 -10.61
N GLY A 73 2.39 -2.70 -9.94
CA GLY A 73 2.85 -4.06 -9.68
C GLY A 73 2.20 -5.12 -10.58
N GLY A 74 2.74 -6.34 -10.54
CA GLY A 74 2.14 -7.54 -11.14
C GLY A 74 1.10 -8.22 -10.25
N ALA A 75 0.54 -9.33 -10.72
CA ALA A 75 -0.47 -10.09 -10.01
C ALA A 75 0.08 -10.71 -8.72
N ASN A 76 -0.80 -10.95 -7.74
CA ASN A 76 -0.46 -11.55 -6.44
C ASN A 76 0.66 -10.80 -5.70
N PHE A 77 0.63 -9.46 -5.76
CA PHE A 77 1.64 -8.59 -5.16
C PHE A 77 1.67 -8.75 -3.63
N GLY A 78 2.88 -8.85 -3.07
CA GLY A 78 3.09 -8.98 -1.63
C GLY A 78 2.80 -10.36 -1.08
N CYS A 79 2.88 -11.42 -1.89
CA CYS A 79 2.67 -12.78 -1.43
C CYS A 79 3.77 -13.29 -0.48
N GLY A 80 3.57 -14.49 0.07
CA GLY A 80 4.52 -15.12 0.99
C GLY A 80 4.27 -14.77 2.45
N SER A 81 5.33 -14.56 3.22
CA SER A 81 5.25 -14.40 4.68
C SER A 81 4.58 -13.09 5.13
N SER A 82 3.94 -13.09 6.29
CA SER A 82 3.43 -11.85 6.88
C SER A 82 4.59 -10.93 7.30
N ARG A 83 4.74 -9.79 6.60
CA ARG A 83 5.77 -8.79 6.90
C ARG A 83 5.25 -7.37 6.78
N GLU A 84 4.96 -6.75 7.91
CA GLU A 84 4.58 -5.34 7.98
C GLU A 84 5.72 -4.41 7.51
N HIS A 85 6.97 -4.81 7.73
CA HIS A 85 8.17 -4.11 7.28
C HIS A 85 8.21 -3.89 5.76
N ALA A 86 7.62 -4.78 4.96
CA ALA A 86 7.51 -4.59 3.50
C ALA A 86 6.67 -3.35 3.16
N VAL A 87 5.56 -3.15 3.89
CA VAL A 87 4.71 -1.97 3.76
C VAL A 87 5.45 -0.72 4.23
N TRP A 88 6.12 -0.78 5.37
CA TRP A 88 6.88 0.35 5.89
C TRP A 88 8.03 0.77 4.99
N GLY A 89 8.72 -0.19 4.36
CA GLY A 89 9.76 0.07 3.37
C GLY A 89 9.22 0.81 2.16
N LEU A 90 8.07 0.39 1.62
CA LEU A 90 7.39 1.08 0.51
C LEU A 90 7.03 2.52 0.90
N GLN A 91 6.46 2.72 2.09
CA GLN A 91 6.07 4.05 2.57
C GLN A 91 7.26 4.98 2.83
N GLN A 92 8.33 4.47 3.46
CA GLN A 92 9.53 5.26 3.72
C GLN A 92 10.28 5.63 2.44
N TYR A 93 10.21 4.78 1.42
CA TYR A 93 10.75 5.12 0.10
C TYR A 93 9.94 6.24 -0.57
N GLY A 94 8.67 6.41 -0.21
CA GLY A 94 7.81 7.51 -0.68
C GLY A 94 6.52 7.05 -1.36
N PHE A 95 6.29 5.74 -1.50
CA PHE A 95 5.06 5.23 -2.09
C PHE A 95 3.86 5.48 -1.18
N GLN A 96 2.80 5.99 -1.78
CA GLN A 96 1.51 6.22 -1.13
C GLN A 96 0.44 5.26 -1.66
N ALA A 97 0.64 4.72 -2.86
CA ALA A 97 -0.23 3.72 -3.44
C ALA A 97 0.53 2.66 -4.22
N VAL A 98 -0.03 1.44 -4.25
CA VAL A 98 0.34 0.38 -5.17
C VAL A 98 -0.89 0.02 -6.01
N ILE A 99 -0.73 -0.03 -7.33
CA ILE A 99 -1.76 -0.44 -8.29
C ILE A 99 -1.35 -1.80 -8.85
N ALA A 100 -2.19 -2.83 -8.74
CA ALA A 100 -1.88 -4.18 -9.24
C ALA A 100 -3.16 -4.96 -9.62
N PRO A 101 -3.05 -6.07 -10.38
CA PRO A 101 -4.19 -6.94 -10.67
C PRO A 101 -4.79 -7.62 -9.43
N SER A 102 -3.94 -7.93 -8.45
CA SER A 102 -4.34 -8.59 -7.20
C SER A 102 -3.24 -8.47 -6.15
N PHE A 103 -3.63 -8.61 -4.89
CA PHE A 103 -2.75 -8.55 -3.72
C PHE A 103 -2.94 -9.79 -2.86
N ALA A 104 -1.87 -10.24 -2.21
CA ALA A 104 -1.99 -11.28 -1.19
C ALA A 104 -2.74 -10.74 0.04
N GLU A 105 -3.64 -11.54 0.60
CA GLU A 105 -4.58 -11.12 1.66
C GLU A 105 -3.89 -10.50 2.89
N ILE A 106 -2.81 -11.12 3.37
CA ILE A 106 -2.07 -10.64 4.54
C ILE A 106 -1.38 -9.31 4.25
N PHE A 107 -0.73 -9.19 3.09
CA PHE A 107 -0.12 -7.92 2.67
C PHE A 107 -1.18 -6.83 2.52
N TYR A 108 -2.34 -7.18 1.97
CA TYR A 108 -3.46 -6.24 1.84
C TYR A 108 -3.91 -5.71 3.20
N SER A 109 -4.13 -6.59 4.18
CA SER A 109 -4.48 -6.19 5.54
C SER A 109 -3.43 -5.26 6.16
N ASN A 110 -2.14 -5.64 6.08
CA ASN A 110 -1.04 -4.84 6.62
C ASN A 110 -0.94 -3.47 5.95
N ALA A 111 -1.06 -3.42 4.61
CA ALA A 111 -0.97 -2.18 3.84
C ALA A 111 -2.10 -1.21 4.21
N MET A 112 -3.34 -1.68 4.19
CA MET A 112 -4.50 -0.84 4.51
C MET A 112 -4.48 -0.37 5.97
N ASN A 113 -4.06 -1.21 6.92
CA ASN A 113 -3.91 -0.83 8.33
C ASN A 113 -2.80 0.22 8.55
N ASN A 114 -1.75 0.21 7.72
CA ASN A 114 -0.67 1.19 7.77
C ASN A 114 -0.90 2.38 6.83
N ARG A 115 -2.06 2.47 6.17
CA ARG A 115 -2.43 3.56 5.23
C ARG A 115 -1.57 3.62 3.97
N LEU A 116 -1.07 2.48 3.50
CA LEU A 116 -0.60 2.33 2.12
C LEU A 116 -1.80 1.93 1.25
N LEU A 117 -2.20 2.79 0.31
CA LEU A 117 -3.37 2.52 -0.52
C LEU A 117 -3.08 1.40 -1.53
N LEU A 118 -3.90 0.35 -1.52
CA LEU A 118 -3.85 -0.69 -2.55
C LEU A 118 -5.04 -0.53 -3.49
N VAL A 119 -4.74 -0.42 -4.79
CA VAL A 119 -5.72 -0.24 -5.84
C VAL A 119 -5.69 -1.46 -6.75
N GLN A 120 -6.79 -2.20 -6.76
CA GLN A 120 -6.95 -3.35 -7.63
C GLN A 120 -7.63 -2.92 -8.94
N LEU A 121 -7.00 -3.21 -10.08
CA LEU A 121 -7.56 -2.99 -11.41
C LEU A 121 -7.51 -4.26 -12.24
N GLU A 122 -8.30 -4.31 -13.31
CA GLU A 122 -8.24 -5.41 -14.29
C GLU A 122 -6.90 -5.42 -15.04
N PRO A 123 -6.42 -6.60 -15.49
CA PRO A 123 -5.13 -6.74 -16.17
C PRO A 123 -4.92 -5.78 -17.35
N ASP A 124 -5.96 -5.53 -18.15
CA ASP A 124 -5.87 -4.62 -19.30
C ASP A 124 -5.56 -3.17 -18.88
N ALA A 125 -6.16 -2.71 -17.78
CA ALA A 125 -5.86 -1.40 -17.22
C ALA A 125 -4.43 -1.34 -16.66
N ILE A 126 -3.97 -2.41 -16.00
CA ILE A 126 -2.59 -2.51 -15.53
C ILE A 126 -1.59 -2.46 -16.68
N HIS A 127 -1.86 -3.20 -17.77
CA HIS A 127 -1.03 -3.17 -18.97
C HIS A 127 -0.97 -1.77 -19.59
N ALA A 128 -2.12 -1.09 -19.73
CA ALA A 128 -2.18 0.27 -20.26
C ALA A 128 -1.37 1.26 -19.41
N LEU A 129 -1.54 1.25 -18.09
CA LEU A 129 -0.80 2.11 -17.17
C LEU A 129 0.70 1.79 -17.14
N THR A 130 1.07 0.51 -17.21
CA THR A 130 2.46 0.05 -17.27
C THR A 130 3.13 0.55 -18.55
N HIS A 131 2.46 0.37 -19.69
CA HIS A 131 2.97 0.82 -20.99
C HIS A 131 3.17 2.34 -21.01
N GLU A 132 2.20 3.10 -20.51
CA GLU A 132 2.28 4.56 -20.42
C GLU A 132 3.46 5.02 -19.54
N ALA A 133 3.68 4.35 -18.40
CA ALA A 133 4.80 4.67 -17.51
C ALA A 133 6.18 4.29 -18.07
N ILE A 134 6.25 3.27 -18.93
CA ILE A 134 7.48 2.89 -19.63
C ILE A 134 7.82 3.89 -20.74
N GLU A 135 6.82 4.25 -21.57
CA GLU A 135 7.01 5.17 -22.70
C GLU A 135 7.24 6.61 -22.25
N MET A 136 6.65 7.00 -21.13
CA MET A 136 6.82 8.32 -20.51
C MET A 136 7.32 8.16 -19.07
N PRO A 137 8.62 7.90 -18.86
CA PRO A 137 9.19 7.77 -17.52
C PRO A 137 8.89 9.00 -16.65
N GLY A 138 8.32 8.77 -15.47
CA GLY A 138 7.91 9.85 -14.57
C GLY A 138 6.49 10.37 -14.77
N VAL A 139 5.68 9.72 -15.62
CA VAL A 139 4.29 10.11 -15.89
C VAL A 139 3.45 10.15 -14.62
N SER A 140 2.64 11.20 -14.49
CA SER A 140 1.77 11.40 -13.33
C SER A 140 0.46 10.62 -13.49
N ILE A 141 0.11 9.83 -12.48
CA ILE A 141 -1.20 9.18 -12.34
C ILE A 141 -1.94 9.82 -11.17
N SER A 142 -3.26 9.94 -11.28
CA SER A 142 -4.13 10.43 -10.22
C SER A 142 -5.07 9.34 -9.73
N ILE A 143 -5.16 9.15 -8.42
CA ILE A 143 -6.06 8.21 -7.75
C ILE A 143 -7.02 9.04 -6.90
N ASP A 144 -8.30 9.04 -7.26
CA ASP A 144 -9.38 9.72 -6.55
C ASP A 144 -10.06 8.74 -5.58
N LEU A 145 -9.98 9.02 -4.28
CA LEU A 145 -10.52 8.17 -3.22
C LEU A 145 -12.04 8.36 -3.04
N GLU A 146 -12.55 9.55 -3.36
CA GLU A 146 -13.98 9.86 -3.24
C GLU A 146 -14.78 9.21 -4.36
N GLN A 147 -14.29 9.35 -5.60
CA GLN A 147 -14.88 8.75 -6.80
C GLN A 147 -14.44 7.30 -7.03
N GLN A 148 -13.40 6.83 -6.32
CA GLN A 148 -12.82 5.49 -6.49
C GLN A 148 -12.37 5.24 -7.94
N THR A 149 -11.65 6.21 -8.51
CA THR A 149 -11.14 6.12 -9.89
C THR A 149 -9.66 6.42 -9.98
N VAL A 150 -8.95 5.66 -10.80
CA VAL A 150 -7.61 5.99 -11.29
C VAL A 150 -7.75 6.72 -12.62
N ARG A 151 -7.00 7.81 -12.81
CA ARG A 151 -6.88 8.55 -14.06
C ARG A 151 -5.44 8.48 -14.56
N SER A 152 -5.23 7.96 -15.76
CA SER A 152 -3.93 7.97 -16.43
C SER A 152 -3.57 9.38 -16.94
N ALA A 153 -2.33 9.63 -17.38
CA ALA A 153 -2.01 10.91 -18.03
C ALA A 153 -2.60 11.01 -19.44
N SER A 154 -2.87 9.90 -20.10
CA SER A 154 -3.68 9.84 -21.33
C SER A 154 -5.15 10.26 -21.12
N GLY A 155 -5.62 10.35 -19.87
CA GLY A 155 -6.98 10.78 -19.51
C GLY A 155 -7.99 9.64 -19.36
N GLU A 156 -7.59 8.40 -19.62
CA GLU A 156 -8.39 7.20 -19.37
C GLU A 156 -8.73 7.07 -17.88
N ARG A 157 -9.91 6.52 -17.59
CA ARG A 157 -10.44 6.40 -16.22
C ARG A 157 -10.80 4.96 -15.90
N TYR A 158 -10.26 4.45 -14.81
CA TYR A 158 -10.49 3.10 -14.33
C TYR A 158 -11.12 3.13 -12.94
N ALA A 159 -12.29 2.53 -12.77
CA ALA A 159 -12.89 2.37 -11.45
C ALA A 159 -12.17 1.26 -10.68
N TYR A 160 -12.03 1.42 -9.36
CA TYR A 160 -11.45 0.40 -8.49
C TYR A 160 -12.31 0.19 -7.23
N PRO A 161 -12.45 -1.05 -6.75
CA PRO A 161 -13.19 -1.31 -5.52
C PRO A 161 -12.35 -0.98 -4.28
N ILE A 162 -12.96 -0.34 -3.29
CA ILE A 162 -12.42 -0.26 -1.92
C ILE A 162 -13.58 -0.27 -0.90
N GLY A 163 -13.45 -1.10 0.14
CA GLY A 163 -14.45 -1.20 1.20
C GLY A 163 -14.60 0.11 1.98
N ALA A 164 -15.83 0.44 2.40
CA ALA A 164 -16.16 1.70 3.06
C ALA A 164 -15.28 1.99 4.29
N ARG A 165 -14.98 0.96 5.09
CA ARG A 165 -14.08 1.06 6.25
C ARG A 165 -12.68 1.52 5.84
N HIS A 166 -12.06 0.84 4.88
CA HIS A 166 -10.72 1.19 4.42
C HIS A 166 -10.68 2.55 3.73
N LYS A 167 -11.71 2.89 2.94
CA LYS A 167 -11.86 4.23 2.36
C LYS A 167 -11.88 5.31 3.45
N ARG A 168 -12.67 5.12 4.51
CA ARG A 168 -12.72 6.04 5.66
C ARG A 168 -11.35 6.16 6.33
N MET A 169 -10.66 5.05 6.58
CA MET A 169 -9.32 5.05 7.18
C MET A 169 -8.33 5.89 6.37
N VAL A 170 -8.27 5.69 5.06
CA VAL A 170 -7.35 6.43 4.19
C VAL A 170 -7.73 7.92 4.10
N ILE A 171 -9.02 8.24 3.89
CA ILE A 171 -9.47 9.62 3.73
C ILE A 171 -9.33 10.42 5.03
N GLU A 172 -9.71 9.84 6.16
CA GLU A 172 -9.71 10.52 7.46
C GLU A 172 -8.37 10.38 8.20
N GLY A 173 -7.43 9.59 7.65
CA GLY A 173 -6.11 9.36 8.23
C GLY A 173 -6.14 8.49 9.49
N MET A 174 -7.22 7.75 9.71
CA MET A 174 -7.46 6.90 10.89
C MET A 174 -6.70 5.57 10.77
N ASP A 175 -6.13 5.12 11.88
CA ASP A 175 -5.70 3.74 12.04
C ASP A 175 -6.80 2.85 12.66
N ILE A 176 -6.47 1.59 12.96
CA ILE A 176 -7.42 0.65 13.55
C ILE A 176 -7.77 1.00 15.01
N VAL A 177 -6.87 1.65 15.74
CA VAL A 177 -7.10 2.12 17.10
C VAL A 177 -8.06 3.29 17.06
N ASP A 178 -7.85 4.25 16.16
CA ASP A 178 -8.75 5.38 15.93
C ASP A 178 -10.17 4.91 15.61
N LEU A 179 -10.32 3.94 14.70
CA LEU A 179 -11.64 3.36 14.38
C LEU A 179 -12.31 2.70 15.60
N THR A 180 -11.52 2.06 16.45
CA THR A 180 -12.03 1.42 17.67
C THR A 180 -12.47 2.47 18.68
N LEU A 181 -11.67 3.53 18.85
CA LEU A 181 -11.98 4.67 19.71
C LEU A 181 -13.21 5.45 19.23
N ASP A 182 -13.42 5.59 17.91
CA ASP A 182 -14.63 6.18 17.32
C ASP A 182 -15.90 5.37 17.68
N SER A 183 -15.74 4.08 17.99
CA SER A 183 -16.83 3.18 18.39
C SER A 183 -17.01 3.07 19.91
N LEU A 184 -16.20 3.78 20.72
CA LEU A 184 -16.12 3.57 22.17
C LEU A 184 -17.49 3.69 22.87
N ALA A 185 -18.27 4.73 22.55
CA ALA A 185 -19.58 4.92 23.16
C ALA A 185 -20.57 3.78 22.85
N ALA A 186 -20.49 3.20 21.64
CA ALA A 186 -21.31 2.07 21.24
C ALA A 186 -20.86 0.77 21.93
N ILE A 187 -19.54 0.58 22.09
CA ILE A 187 -18.95 -0.53 22.83
C ILE A 187 -19.41 -0.49 24.29
N GLU A 188 -19.25 0.65 24.97
CA GLU A 188 -19.68 0.81 26.37
C GLU A 188 -21.19 0.58 26.54
N ALA A 189 -22.00 1.05 25.58
CA ALA A 189 -23.45 0.82 25.61
C ALA A 189 -23.80 -0.65 25.45
N PHE A 190 -23.12 -1.35 24.54
CA PHE A 190 -23.25 -2.78 24.36
C PHE A 190 -22.85 -3.54 25.63
N GLU A 191 -21.69 -3.22 26.22
CA GLU A 191 -21.18 -3.89 27.42
C GLU A 191 -22.15 -3.73 28.60
N ARG A 192 -22.63 -2.51 28.87
CA ARG A 192 -23.64 -2.28 29.92
C ARG A 192 -24.88 -3.14 29.74
N LEU A 193 -25.42 -3.20 28.52
CA LEU A 193 -26.61 -4.00 28.22
C LEU A 193 -26.33 -5.50 28.27
N HIS A 194 -25.16 -5.93 27.80
CA HIS A 194 -24.76 -7.33 27.78
C HIS A 194 -24.60 -7.87 29.19
N PHE A 195 -23.89 -7.17 30.08
CA PHE A 195 -23.69 -7.60 31.46
C PHE A 195 -24.96 -7.50 32.30
N ALA A 196 -25.84 -6.53 32.04
CA ALA A 196 -27.16 -6.50 32.67
C ALA A 196 -28.02 -7.73 32.34
N ARG A 197 -27.90 -8.27 31.12
CA ARG A 197 -28.62 -9.48 30.66
C ARG A 197 -27.92 -10.78 31.04
N HIS A 198 -26.60 -10.76 31.14
CA HIS A 198 -25.78 -11.93 31.42
C HIS A 198 -24.81 -11.63 32.58
N PRO A 199 -25.31 -11.50 33.83
CA PRO A 199 -24.46 -11.13 34.97
C PRO A 199 -23.30 -12.11 35.22
N TRP A 200 -23.46 -13.38 34.83
CA TRP A 200 -22.42 -14.41 34.93
C TRP A 200 -21.26 -14.24 33.94
N ALA A 201 -21.39 -13.39 32.92
CA ALA A 201 -20.34 -13.12 31.94
C ALA A 201 -19.38 -12.01 32.40
N GLN A 202 -19.66 -11.34 33.51
CA GLN A 202 -18.82 -10.27 34.04
C GLN A 202 -17.60 -10.90 34.75
N VAL A 203 -16.41 -10.72 34.17
CA VAL A 203 -15.15 -11.10 34.83
C VAL A 203 -14.77 -9.95 35.78
N MET A 204 -14.58 -10.28 37.06
CA MET A 204 -14.14 -9.34 38.11
C MET A 204 -12.73 -8.80 37.86
#